data_AF-A0A4V0XNV9-F1
#
_entry.id   AF-A0A4V0XNV9-F1
#
_cell.length_a   1.000
_cell.length_b   1.000
_cell.length_c   1.000
_cell.angle_alpha   90.00
_cell.angle_beta   90.00
_cell.angle_gamma   90.00
#
_symmetry.space_group_name_H-M   'P 1'
#
loop_
_entity.id
_entity.type
_entity.pdbx_description
1 polymer ?
#
loop_
_entity_poly.entity_id
_entity_poly.type
_entity_poly.pdbx_seq_one_letter_code
_entity_poly.pdbx_strand_id
1 'polypeptide(L)'
;MIHRPNVARRVVTVDSVSIADAWRQFWRDDAGFVVSAELIFITTIMVIGLIAGLSAVRNQMALELADLADAVSELNQSFSFAAVTATVGSVAGSNFVDAPDLGEAIGDVADQNGASGTQGLVINGLVGQGEQ
;
A
#
# COMPACT_ATOMS: atom_id res chain seq x y z
N MET A 1 5.70 51.94 67.21
CA MET A 1 6.64 50.81 67.00
C MET A 1 6.28 50.18 65.66
N ILE A 2 7.03 50.48 64.60
CA ILE A 2 6.82 49.89 63.27
C ILE A 2 8.19 49.46 62.75
N HIS A 3 8.44 48.16 62.77
CA HIS A 3 9.62 47.51 62.22
C HIS A 3 9.42 47.34 60.71
N ARG A 4 10.28 47.96 59.90
CA ARG A 4 10.32 47.74 58.45
C ARG A 4 11.41 46.70 58.15
N PRO A 5 11.09 45.52 57.62
CA PRO A 5 12.11 44.59 57.16
C PRO A 5 12.77 45.11 55.87
N ASN A 6 14.10 45.00 55.79
CA ASN A 6 14.87 45.39 54.61
C ASN A 6 14.63 44.39 53.48
N VAL A 7 14.00 44.85 52.39
CA VAL A 7 13.86 44.09 51.14
C VAL A 7 15.15 44.26 50.34
N ALA A 8 16.00 43.23 50.33
CA ALA A 8 17.22 43.25 49.52
C ALA A 8 16.84 43.22 48.03
N ARG A 9 16.95 44.38 47.36
CA ARG A 9 16.76 44.49 45.92
C ARG A 9 17.99 43.90 45.24
N ARG A 10 17.86 42.67 44.72
CA ARG A 10 18.88 42.03 43.88
C ARG A 10 19.02 42.83 42.58
N VAL A 11 20.05 43.66 42.51
CA VAL A 11 20.46 44.37 41.29
C VAL A 11 21.11 43.33 40.37
N VAL A 12 20.53 43.12 39.19
CA VAL A 12 21.15 42.31 38.14
C VAL A 12 22.08 43.26 37.37
N THR A 13 23.39 43.06 37.51
CA THR A 13 24.39 43.76 36.70
C THR A 13 24.45 43.11 35.34
N VAL A 14 24.35 43.91 34.29
CA VAL A 14 24.56 43.47 32.90
C VAL A 14 26.05 43.65 32.64
N ASP A 15 26.78 42.55 32.51
CA ASP A 15 28.20 42.61 32.14
C ASP A 15 28.32 43.10 30.69
N SER A 16 29.30 43.95 30.41
CA SER A 16 29.52 44.49 29.06
C SER A 16 30.09 43.39 28.16
N VAL A 17 29.36 43.05 27.08
CA VAL A 17 29.86 42.11 26.07
C VAL A 17 31.01 42.75 25.32
N SER A 18 32.18 42.15 25.42
CA SER A 18 33.34 42.55 24.63
C SER A 18 33.06 42.33 23.15
N ILE A 19 33.42 43.29 22.31
CA ILE A 19 33.32 43.18 20.86
C ILE A 19 34.05 41.91 20.36
N ALA A 20 35.16 41.54 21.00
CA ALA A 20 35.88 40.31 20.68
C ALA A 20 35.06 39.04 20.93
N ASP A 21 34.21 39.04 21.97
CA ASP A 21 33.35 37.90 22.29
C ASP A 21 32.12 37.87 21.37
N ALA A 22 31.57 39.03 21.02
CA ALA A 22 30.53 39.15 20.01
C ALA A 22 30.99 38.64 18.63
N TRP A 23 32.21 38.97 18.22
CA TRP A 23 32.81 38.43 16.99
C TRP A 23 33.01 36.91 17.06
N ARG A 24 33.54 36.38 18.16
CA ARG A 24 33.71 34.92 18.33
C ARG A 24 32.40 34.15 18.33
N GLN A 25 31.34 34.73 18.90
CA GLN A 25 30.00 34.15 18.87
C GLN A 25 29.46 34.06 17.44
N PHE A 26 29.61 35.13 16.65
CA PHE A 26 29.17 35.17 15.26
C PHE A 26 29.86 34.11 14.39
N TRP A 27 31.18 33.96 14.52
CA TRP A 27 31.94 32.91 13.80
C TRP A 27 31.62 31.48 14.27
N ARG A 28 31.07 31.31 15.47
CA ARG A 28 30.61 30.00 15.97
C ARG A 28 29.21 29.64 15.48
N ASP A 29 28.41 30.61 15.08
CA ASP A 29 27.04 30.37 14.61
C ASP A 29 27.00 29.80 13.17
N ASP A 30 28.04 30.02 12.35
CA ASP A 30 28.18 29.42 11.00
C ASP A 30 28.35 27.89 11.03
N ALA A 31 28.82 27.32 12.15
CA ALA A 31 28.91 25.87 12.31
C ALA A 31 27.53 25.19 12.24
N GLY A 32 26.45 25.90 12.62
CA GLY A 32 25.07 25.41 12.50
C GLY A 32 24.54 25.41 11.06
N PHE A 33 25.05 26.32 10.20
CA PHE A 33 24.66 26.40 8.79
C PHE A 33 25.18 25.21 7.98
N VAL A 34 26.42 24.77 8.25
CA VAL A 34 27.01 23.62 7.55
C VAL A 34 26.28 22.32 7.91
N VAL A 35 25.94 22.12 9.18
CA VAL A 35 25.24 20.90 9.65
C VAL A 35 23.81 20.81 9.09
N SER A 36 23.13 21.95 8.91
CA SER A 36 21.78 21.99 8.33
C SER A 36 21.79 21.73 6.81
N ALA A 37 22.83 22.16 6.09
CA ALA A 37 23.02 21.82 4.68
C ALA A 37 23.26 20.31 4.46
N GLU A 38 23.97 19.64 5.36
CA GLU A 38 24.18 18.19 5.29
C GLU A 38 22.90 17.40 5.59
N LEU A 39 22.12 17.86 6.58
CA LEU A 39 20.83 17.24 6.94
C LEU A 39 19.82 17.31 5.80
N ILE A 40 19.73 18.43 5.08
CA ILE A 40 18.79 18.56 3.96
C ILE A 40 19.24 17.71 2.76
N PHE A 41 20.54 17.57 2.55
CA PHE A 41 21.08 16.70 1.51
C PHE A 41 20.72 15.22 1.78
N ILE A 42 20.90 14.74 3.02
CA ILE A 42 20.50 13.38 3.43
C ILE A 42 18.97 13.21 3.39
N THR A 43 18.22 14.23 3.80
CA THR A 43 16.75 14.17 3.82
C THR A 43 16.18 14.08 2.40
N THR A 44 16.73 14.82 1.44
CA THR A 44 16.23 14.80 0.06
C THR A 44 16.46 13.44 -0.61
N ILE A 45 17.63 12.82 -0.43
CA ILE A 45 17.88 11.47 -0.94
C ILE A 45 16.99 10.43 -0.25
N MET A 46 16.73 10.59 1.07
CA MET A 46 15.81 9.73 1.81
C MET A 46 14.38 9.85 1.28
N VAL A 47 13.89 11.07 1.01
CA VAL A 47 12.55 11.30 0.46
C VAL A 47 12.41 10.68 -0.93
N ILE A 48 13.42 10.80 -1.79
CA ILE A 48 13.40 10.16 -3.12
C ILE A 48 13.35 8.63 -2.98
N GLY A 49 14.13 8.06 -2.07
CA GLY A 49 14.08 6.62 -1.76
C GLY A 49 12.72 6.18 -1.22
N LEU A 50 12.10 6.97 -0.35
CA LEU A 50 10.76 6.71 0.18
C LEU A 50 9.68 6.80 -0.90
N ILE A 51 9.76 7.75 -1.82
CA ILE A 51 8.80 7.85 -2.94
C ILE A 51 8.90 6.61 -3.84
N ALA A 52 10.12 6.21 -4.21
CA ALA A 52 10.33 5.01 -5.01
C ALA A 52 9.85 3.74 -4.28
N GLY A 53 10.17 3.61 -2.99
CA GLY A 53 9.72 2.49 -2.15
C GLY A 53 8.21 2.43 -1.99
N LEU A 54 7.56 3.57 -1.74
CA LEU A 54 6.10 3.65 -1.63
C LEU A 54 5.41 3.35 -2.96
N SER A 55 5.99 3.76 -4.08
CA SER A 55 5.49 3.39 -5.41
C SER A 55 5.55 1.88 -5.65
N ALA A 56 6.61 1.21 -5.21
CA ALA A 56 6.71 -0.25 -5.33
C ALA A 56 5.67 -0.96 -4.46
N VAL A 57 5.48 -0.52 -3.21
CA VAL A 57 4.44 -1.06 -2.31
C VAL A 57 3.04 -0.87 -2.90
N ARG A 58 2.75 0.32 -3.44
CA ARG A 58 1.47 0.59 -4.11
C ARG A 58 1.23 -0.40 -5.25
N ASN A 59 2.23 -0.61 -6.11
CA ASN A 59 2.08 -1.51 -7.24
C ASN A 59 1.84 -2.96 -6.79
N GLN A 60 2.57 -3.42 -5.77
CA GLN A 60 2.36 -4.76 -5.21
C GLN A 60 0.97 -4.92 -4.61
N MET A 61 0.50 -3.94 -3.82
CA MET A 61 -0.87 -3.96 -3.30
C MET A 61 -1.93 -3.99 -4.40
N ALA A 62 -1.73 -3.27 -5.51
CA ALA A 62 -2.67 -3.28 -6.62
C ALA A 62 -2.74 -4.64 -7.31
N LEU A 63 -1.60 -5.35 -7.43
CA LEU A 63 -1.57 -6.71 -7.97
C LEU A 63 -2.28 -7.69 -7.03
N GLU A 64 -1.98 -7.65 -5.73
CA GLU A 64 -2.64 -8.53 -4.75
C GLU A 64 -4.16 -8.28 -4.67
N LEU A 65 -4.60 -7.03 -4.86
CA LEU A 65 -6.03 -6.71 -4.92
C LEU A 65 -6.69 -7.18 -6.22
N ALA A 66 -5.93 -7.26 -7.32
CA ALA A 66 -6.41 -7.86 -8.56
C ALA A 66 -6.58 -9.38 -8.39
N ASP A 67 -5.57 -10.05 -7.83
CA ASP A 67 -5.63 -11.49 -7.54
C ASP A 67 -6.76 -11.81 -6.54
N LEU A 68 -6.98 -10.94 -5.54
CA LEU A 68 -8.13 -11.05 -4.63
C LEU A 68 -9.46 -10.83 -5.35
N ALA A 69 -9.54 -9.91 -6.31
CA ALA A 69 -10.77 -9.67 -7.07
C ALA A 69 -11.14 -10.89 -7.92
N ASP A 70 -10.16 -11.53 -8.54
CA ASP A 70 -10.37 -12.76 -9.32
C ASP A 70 -10.80 -13.92 -8.40
N ALA A 71 -10.17 -14.07 -7.24
CA ALA A 71 -10.57 -15.07 -6.26
C ALA A 71 -12.01 -14.87 -5.75
N VAL A 72 -12.47 -13.61 -5.64
CA VAL A 72 -13.86 -13.30 -5.28
C VAL A 72 -14.81 -13.58 -6.45
N SER A 73 -14.37 -13.33 -7.69
CA SER A 73 -15.16 -13.62 -8.89
C SER A 73 -15.39 -15.13 -9.10
N GLU A 74 -14.45 -15.98 -8.67
CA GLU A 74 -14.58 -17.44 -8.78
C GLU A 74 -15.48 -18.06 -7.70
N LEU A 75 -15.97 -17.27 -6.74
CA LEU A 75 -16.95 -17.77 -5.77
C LEU A 75 -18.25 -18.17 -6.46
N ASN A 76 -18.67 -19.42 -6.24
CA ASN A 76 -19.94 -19.92 -6.77
C ASN A 76 -21.13 -19.23 -6.05
N GLN A 77 -21.80 -18.34 -6.75
CA GLN A 77 -22.98 -17.60 -6.28
C GLN A 77 -24.32 -18.32 -6.57
N SER A 78 -24.28 -19.55 -7.10
CA SER A 78 -25.48 -20.36 -7.42
C SER A 78 -25.94 -21.23 -6.25
N PHE A 79 -27.25 -21.44 -6.13
CA PHE A 79 -27.84 -22.35 -5.13
C PHE A 79 -29.02 -23.15 -5.70
N SER A 80 -29.23 -24.38 -5.22
CA SER A 80 -30.38 -25.21 -5.63
C SER A 80 -30.83 -26.14 -4.51
N PHE A 81 -32.14 -26.24 -4.30
CA PHE A 81 -32.77 -27.25 -3.45
C PHE A 81 -34.10 -27.73 -4.04
N ALA A 82 -34.41 -29.01 -3.81
CA ALA A 82 -35.57 -29.68 -4.40
C ALA A 82 -36.88 -29.41 -3.63
N ALA A 83 -38.00 -29.49 -4.35
CA ALA A 83 -39.33 -29.49 -3.76
C ALA A 83 -39.56 -30.78 -2.95
N VAL A 84 -40.24 -30.67 -1.81
CA VAL A 84 -40.58 -31.82 -0.96
C VAL A 84 -42.10 -31.93 -0.87
N THR A 85 -42.66 -33.07 -1.27
CA THR A 85 -44.10 -33.35 -1.19
C THR A 85 -44.37 -34.53 -0.26
N ALA A 86 -45.30 -34.34 0.67
CA ALA A 86 -45.77 -35.34 1.62
C ALA A 86 -47.30 -35.47 1.54
N THR A 87 -47.85 -36.51 2.17
CA THR A 87 -49.27 -36.88 2.12
C THR A 87 -50.24 -35.75 2.51
N VAL A 88 -49.80 -34.79 3.32
CA VAL A 88 -50.63 -33.67 3.83
C VAL A 88 -50.10 -32.28 3.46
N GLY A 89 -49.13 -32.18 2.54
CA GLY A 89 -48.62 -30.88 2.12
C GLY A 89 -47.39 -30.96 1.21
N SER A 90 -47.13 -29.87 0.49
CA SER A 90 -45.99 -29.73 -0.41
C SER A 90 -45.26 -28.41 -0.17
N VAL A 91 -43.94 -28.45 -0.24
CA VAL A 91 -43.05 -27.29 -0.23
C VAL A 91 -42.36 -27.19 -1.59
N ALA A 92 -42.45 -26.03 -2.23
CA ALA A 92 -41.78 -25.77 -3.49
C ALA A 92 -40.26 -25.71 -3.32
N GLY A 93 -39.52 -26.21 -4.30
CA GLY A 93 -38.07 -26.07 -4.39
C GLY A 93 -37.68 -24.68 -4.93
N SER A 94 -36.39 -24.38 -4.91
CA SER A 94 -35.87 -23.17 -5.55
C SER A 94 -34.47 -23.42 -6.09
N ASN A 95 -34.17 -22.80 -7.21
CA ASN A 95 -32.85 -22.80 -7.81
C ASN A 95 -32.55 -21.40 -8.35
N PHE A 96 -31.33 -20.94 -8.14
CA PHE A 96 -30.74 -19.78 -8.78
C PHE A 96 -29.39 -20.19 -9.36
N VAL A 97 -29.24 -19.97 -10.66
CA VAL A 97 -27.99 -20.15 -11.38
C VAL A 97 -27.50 -18.76 -11.73
N ASP A 98 -26.36 -18.39 -11.17
CA ASP A 98 -25.64 -17.19 -11.59
C ASP A 98 -25.05 -17.45 -12.97
N ALA A 99 -25.33 -16.55 -13.91
CA ALA A 99 -24.95 -16.72 -15.30
C ALA A 99 -23.71 -15.86 -15.60
N PRO A 100 -22.75 -16.37 -16.40
CA PRO A 100 -21.60 -15.59 -16.82
C PRO A 100 -22.01 -14.24 -17.41
N ASP A 101 -21.47 -13.16 -16.85
CA ASP A 101 -21.71 -11.82 -17.37
C ASP A 101 -20.78 -11.51 -18.57
N LEU A 102 -20.97 -10.35 -19.20
CA LEU A 102 -20.26 -9.96 -20.42
C LEU A 102 -18.72 -9.82 -20.25
N GLY A 103 -18.17 -10.00 -19.04
CA GLY A 103 -16.74 -10.08 -18.75
C GLY A 103 -16.17 -11.50 -18.67
N GLU A 104 -16.99 -12.52 -18.38
CA GLU A 104 -16.51 -13.91 -18.21
C GLU A 104 -16.22 -14.61 -19.55
N ALA A 105 -16.93 -14.24 -20.62
CA ALA A 105 -16.77 -14.82 -21.96
C ALA A 105 -15.54 -14.28 -22.74
N ILE A 106 -14.82 -13.29 -22.23
CA ILE A 106 -13.71 -12.60 -22.92
C ILE A 106 -12.37 -12.59 -22.13
N GLY A 107 -12.32 -13.20 -20.94
CA GLY A 107 -11.17 -13.12 -20.02
C GLY A 107 -9.96 -14.02 -20.32
N ASP A 108 -10.15 -15.21 -20.90
CA ASP A 108 -9.03 -16.17 -21.10
C ASP A 108 -8.05 -15.77 -22.22
N VAL A 109 -8.26 -14.63 -22.89
CA VAL A 109 -7.33 -14.11 -23.89
C VAL A 109 -6.44 -12.98 -23.35
N ALA A 110 -6.78 -12.38 -22.21
CA ALA A 110 -6.02 -11.25 -21.63
C ALA A 110 -5.07 -11.65 -20.49
N ASP A 111 -5.37 -12.71 -19.74
CA ASP A 111 -4.51 -13.21 -18.64
C ASP A 111 -3.23 -13.94 -19.15
N GLN A 112 -3.28 -14.49 -20.36
CA GLN A 112 -2.14 -15.23 -20.93
C GLN A 112 -0.93 -14.36 -21.35
N ASN A 113 -1.00 -13.03 -21.23
CA ASN A 113 0.09 -12.13 -21.66
C ASN A 113 1.01 -11.68 -20.52
N GLY A 114 0.78 -12.16 -19.29
CA GLY A 114 1.64 -11.96 -18.12
C GLY A 114 2.57 -13.13 -17.79
N ALA A 115 2.25 -14.35 -18.24
CA ALA A 115 3.06 -15.53 -18.02
C ALA A 115 3.87 -15.88 -19.28
N SER A 116 5.02 -15.22 -19.45
CA SER A 116 6.01 -15.61 -20.44
C SER A 116 6.53 -17.03 -20.15
N GLY A 117 5.93 -18.02 -20.82
CA GLY A 117 6.46 -19.36 -21.01
C GLY A 117 6.13 -20.37 -19.91
N THR A 118 5.25 -21.32 -20.23
CA THR A 118 5.56 -22.77 -20.26
C THR A 118 4.35 -23.55 -20.79
N GLN A 119 4.42 -23.89 -22.09
CA GLN A 119 3.97 -25.13 -22.73
C GLN A 119 2.55 -25.65 -22.41
N GLY A 120 1.59 -25.29 -23.28
CA GLY A 120 0.44 -26.15 -23.53
C GLY A 120 0.86 -27.49 -24.14
N LEU A 121 0.21 -28.58 -23.72
CA LEU A 121 0.36 -29.92 -24.31
C LEU A 121 -0.11 -29.90 -25.77
N VAL A 122 0.83 -30.00 -26.71
CA VAL A 122 0.53 -30.17 -28.14
C VAL A 122 0.24 -31.65 -28.40
N ILE A 123 -1.04 -32.02 -28.54
CA ILE A 123 -1.40 -33.29 -29.18
C ILE A 123 -1.35 -33.04 -30.69
N ASN A 124 -0.18 -33.23 -31.28
CA ASN A 124 -0.03 -33.19 -32.73
C ASN A 124 -0.71 -34.44 -33.31
N GLY A 125 -1.65 -34.25 -34.23
CA GLY A 125 -2.58 -35.27 -34.68
C GLY A 125 -1.94 -36.52 -35.31
N LEU A 126 -2.65 -37.65 -35.18
CA LEU A 126 -2.60 -38.72 -36.17
C LEU A 126 -4.03 -38.99 -36.65
N VAL A 127 -4.40 -38.33 -37.75
CA VAL A 127 -5.48 -38.79 -38.62
C VAL A 127 -4.92 -39.94 -39.45
N GLY A 128 -5.55 -41.12 -39.29
CA GLY A 128 -5.79 -42.11 -40.34
C GLY A 128 -4.61 -42.95 -40.88
N GLN A 129 -4.65 -44.25 -40.58
CA GLN A 129 -4.45 -45.29 -41.60
C GLN A 129 -5.61 -46.27 -41.39
N GLY A 130 -6.54 -46.32 -42.35
CA GLY A 130 -7.37 -47.52 -42.47
C GLY A 130 -6.47 -48.68 -42.88
N GLU A 131 -6.83 -49.90 -42.48
CA GLU A 131 -6.80 -51.08 -43.35
C GLU A 131 -7.28 -52.33 -42.58
N GLN A 132 -8.30 -52.96 -43.18
CA GLN A 132 -8.89 -54.29 -42.96
C GLN A 132 -9.88 -54.47 -41.81
#